data_AF-A0A7X0VCA2-F1
#
_entry.id   AF-A0A7X0VCA2-F1
#
_cell.length_a   1.000
_cell.length_b   1.000
_cell.length_c   1.000
_cell.angle_alpha   90.00
_cell.angle_beta   90.00
_cell.angle_gamma   90.00
#
_symmetry.space_group_name_H-M   'P 1'
#
loop_
_entity.id
_entity.type
_entity.pdbx_description
1 polymer ?
#
loop_
_entity_poly.entity_id
_entity_poly.type
_entity_poly.pdbx_seq_one_letter_code
_entity_poly.pdbx_strand_id
1 'polypeptide(L)'
;MRHFDWSLRSCGVRGHVTYRPDDAALADRLSAETPAGEAWRCLRCEDFVVGEPHGSGPAEDAPLVLRGNALKDALVLRLLAAERLVRGLLLVALAYGIYRFDGARHSLDRVIQEYLPLLRPVADRLGIDLEDTGPVKLIEEALSARHSTLLLVALGVLAYGVLQLVEATGLWLMKRWGEYVAVVGTSVFIPLEVYELLHTVTPLKVGALLLNLFAVVYLLWSKRLFGLRGGKEAFEAERHGASLLEVERAGLVGPRRS
;
A
#
# COMPACT_ATOMS: atom_id res chain seq x y z
N MET A 1 4.89 -13.18 -28.85
CA MET A 1 3.83 -12.81 -27.89
C MET A 1 3.63 -11.29 -27.98
N ARG A 2 2.45 -10.82 -28.38
CA ARG A 2 2.15 -9.37 -28.44
C ARG A 2 2.33 -8.78 -27.03
N HIS A 3 3.19 -7.79 -26.88
CA HIS A 3 3.32 -7.06 -25.62
C HIS A 3 1.96 -6.44 -25.26
N PHE A 4 1.46 -6.77 -24.07
CA PHE A 4 0.22 -6.22 -23.55
C PHE A 4 0.43 -4.75 -23.18
N ASP A 5 -0.20 -3.82 -23.92
CA ASP A 5 -0.11 -2.40 -23.65
C ASP A 5 -1.19 -1.95 -22.64
N TRP A 6 -0.72 -1.54 -21.46
CA TRP A 6 -1.55 -1.00 -20.39
C TRP A 6 -2.24 0.31 -20.78
N SER A 7 -1.66 1.07 -21.71
CA SER A 7 -2.17 2.35 -22.20
C SER A 7 -3.44 2.14 -23.01
N LEU A 8 -3.44 1.16 -23.94
CA LEU A 8 -4.61 0.76 -24.72
C LEU A 8 -5.75 0.28 -23.83
N ARG A 9 -5.48 -0.60 -22.86
CA ARG A 9 -6.51 -1.05 -21.90
C ARG A 9 -7.11 0.11 -21.11
N SER A 10 -6.27 1.04 -20.65
CA SER A 10 -6.75 2.21 -19.91
C SER A 10 -7.60 3.13 -20.79
N CYS A 11 -7.25 3.31 -22.07
CA CYS A 11 -8.05 4.08 -23.03
C CYS A 11 -9.37 3.39 -23.36
N GLY A 12 -9.39 2.05 -23.51
CA GLY A 12 -10.64 1.31 -23.73
C GLY A 12 -11.64 1.40 -22.58
N VAL A 13 -11.18 1.60 -21.33
CA VAL A 13 -12.06 1.70 -20.16
C VAL A 13 -12.40 3.15 -19.77
N ARG A 14 -11.43 4.07 -19.89
CA ARG A 14 -11.57 5.46 -19.40
C ARG A 14 -11.68 6.50 -20.51
N GLY A 15 -11.64 6.08 -21.77
CA GLY A 15 -11.55 6.97 -22.91
C GLY A 15 -10.14 7.48 -23.19
N HIS A 16 -10.01 8.09 -24.37
CA HIS A 16 -8.79 8.74 -24.84
C HIS A 16 -8.64 10.13 -24.23
N VAL A 17 -7.40 10.61 -24.16
CA VAL A 17 -7.09 11.95 -23.65
C VAL A 17 -6.37 12.70 -24.76
N THR A 18 -7.03 13.71 -25.31
CA THR A 18 -6.53 14.55 -26.41
C THR A 18 -6.44 15.99 -25.91
N TYR A 19 -5.42 16.71 -26.36
CA TYR A 19 -5.14 18.09 -25.96
C TYR A 19 -4.53 18.84 -27.12
N ARG A 20 -4.95 20.09 -27.33
CA ARG A 20 -4.42 20.99 -28.35
C ARG A 20 -3.49 22.05 -27.72
N PRO A 21 -2.16 21.94 -27.92
CA PRO A 21 -1.22 22.97 -27.50
C PRO A 21 -1.42 24.29 -28.27
N ASP A 22 -1.13 25.42 -27.63
CA ASP A 22 -1.08 26.73 -28.29
C ASP A 22 0.11 26.87 -29.24
N ASP A 23 1.17 26.07 -29.03
CA ASP A 23 2.31 25.96 -29.93
C ASP A 23 1.89 25.23 -31.22
N ALA A 24 1.80 25.98 -32.33
CA ALA A 24 1.37 25.46 -33.62
C ALA A 24 2.22 24.28 -34.10
N ALA A 25 3.54 24.32 -33.91
CA ALA A 25 4.43 23.25 -34.35
C ALA A 25 4.19 21.94 -33.57
N LEU A 26 3.78 22.06 -32.29
CA LEU A 26 3.42 20.92 -31.46
C LEU A 26 2.01 20.42 -31.76
N ALA A 27 1.07 21.34 -32.03
CA ALA A 27 -0.28 21.00 -32.44
C ALA A 27 -0.28 20.20 -33.75
N ASP A 28 0.50 20.62 -34.76
CA ASP A 28 0.62 19.94 -36.05
C ASP A 28 1.17 18.51 -35.93
N ARG A 29 2.01 18.23 -34.92
CA ARG A 29 2.52 16.87 -34.64
C ARG A 29 1.53 15.98 -33.92
N LEU A 30 0.52 16.58 -33.27
CA LEU A 30 -0.50 15.88 -32.50
C LEU A 30 -1.84 15.82 -33.23
N SER A 31 -2.01 16.53 -34.34
CA SER A 31 -3.20 16.46 -35.18
C SER A 31 -2.91 15.75 -36.50
N ALA A 32 -3.97 15.25 -37.11
CA ALA A 32 -3.95 14.73 -38.47
C ALA A 32 -5.31 14.99 -39.12
N GLU A 33 -5.31 15.43 -40.37
CA GLU A 33 -6.53 15.47 -41.17
C GLU A 33 -6.86 14.08 -41.67
N THR A 34 -8.10 13.64 -41.42
CA THR A 34 -8.61 12.36 -41.90
C THR A 34 -9.88 12.59 -42.73
N PRO A 35 -10.28 11.64 -43.60
CA PRO A 35 -11.54 11.75 -44.32
C PRO A 35 -12.78 11.87 -43.42
N ALA A 36 -12.68 11.45 -42.16
CA ALA A 36 -13.75 11.55 -41.17
C ALA A 36 -13.74 12.87 -40.37
N GLY A 37 -12.75 13.74 -40.59
CA GLY A 37 -12.54 14.98 -39.86
C GLY A 37 -11.14 15.08 -39.24
N GLU A 38 -10.93 16.13 -38.45
CA GLU A 38 -9.70 16.30 -37.68
C GLU A 38 -9.56 15.20 -36.62
N ALA A 39 -8.37 14.62 -36.51
CA ALA A 39 -8.04 13.63 -35.50
C ALA A 39 -6.88 14.10 -34.62
N TRP A 40 -6.98 13.83 -33.33
CA TRP A 40 -5.99 14.20 -32.33
C TRP A 40 -5.34 12.98 -31.69
N ARG A 41 -4.03 13.03 -31.54
CA ARG A 41 -3.22 11.96 -30.96
C ARG A 41 -3.43 11.89 -29.46
N CYS A 42 -3.81 10.72 -28.97
CA CYS A 42 -4.03 10.48 -27.56
C CYS A 42 -2.71 10.56 -26.79
N LEU A 43 -2.66 11.43 -25.76
CA LEU A 43 -1.49 11.60 -24.91
C LEU A 43 -1.09 10.33 -24.14
N ARG A 44 -1.99 9.34 -24.04
CA ARG A 44 -1.78 8.08 -23.29
C ARG A 44 -1.36 6.92 -24.19
N CYS A 45 -2.16 6.59 -25.21
CA CYS A 45 -1.92 5.41 -26.06
C CYS A 45 -1.34 5.74 -27.43
N GLU A 46 -1.11 7.02 -27.75
CA GLU A 46 -0.59 7.50 -29.04
C GLU A 46 -1.48 7.24 -30.26
N ASP A 47 -2.64 6.61 -30.11
CA ASP A 47 -3.61 6.47 -31.21
C ASP A 47 -4.25 7.82 -31.55
N PHE A 48 -4.52 8.03 -32.84
CA PHE A 48 -5.30 9.16 -33.33
C PHE A 48 -6.80 8.90 -33.15
N VAL A 49 -7.49 9.88 -32.56
CA VAL A 49 -8.93 9.81 -32.28
C VAL A 49 -9.60 10.97 -33.02
N VAL A 50 -10.59 10.65 -33.86
CA VAL A 50 -11.36 11.63 -34.63
C VAL A 50 -12.27 12.43 -33.70
N GLY A 51 -12.32 13.74 -33.88
CA GLY A 51 -13.17 14.66 -33.11
C GLY A 51 -12.38 15.77 -32.42
N GLU A 52 -13.10 16.70 -31.79
CA GLU A 52 -12.48 17.84 -31.08
C GLU A 52 -11.60 17.38 -29.91
N PRO A 53 -10.49 18.10 -29.64
CA PRO A 53 -9.63 17.78 -28.50
C PRO A 53 -10.37 18.05 -27.18
N HIS A 54 -10.15 17.21 -26.16
CA HIS A 54 -10.82 17.38 -24.86
C HIS A 54 -10.38 18.64 -24.09
N GLY A 55 -9.26 19.25 -24.46
CA GLY A 55 -8.78 20.50 -23.87
C GLY A 55 -7.78 21.20 -24.78
N SER A 56 -7.49 22.46 -24.46
CA SER A 56 -6.54 23.30 -25.19
C SER A 56 -5.80 24.25 -24.25
N GLY A 57 -4.69 24.82 -24.73
CA GLY A 57 -3.91 25.83 -24.01
C GLY A 57 -2.40 25.60 -24.06
N PRO A 58 -1.63 26.21 -23.15
CA PRO A 58 -0.19 26.05 -23.07
C PRO A 58 0.22 24.58 -22.89
N ALA A 59 1.30 24.14 -23.55
CA ALA A 59 1.77 22.76 -23.46
C ALA A 59 2.11 22.30 -22.02
N GLU A 60 2.39 23.25 -21.13
CA GLU A 60 2.67 23.05 -19.70
C GLU A 60 1.41 22.79 -18.86
N ASP A 61 0.24 23.22 -19.32
CA ASP A 61 -1.06 23.00 -18.67
C ASP A 61 -1.71 21.68 -19.09
N ALA A 62 -1.09 20.95 -20.02
CA ALA A 62 -1.61 19.70 -20.51
C ALA A 62 -1.68 18.64 -19.40
N PRO A 63 -2.73 17.79 -19.40
CA PRO A 63 -2.92 16.81 -18.33
C PRO A 63 -1.79 15.77 -18.32
N LEU A 64 -1.11 15.65 -17.19
CA LEU A 64 -0.11 14.60 -16.96
C LEU A 64 -0.79 13.23 -16.90
N VAL A 65 -0.64 12.45 -17.97
CA VAL A 65 -1.20 11.10 -18.08
C VAL A 65 -0.15 10.03 -17.78
N LEU A 66 -0.51 9.04 -16.96
CA LEU A 66 0.32 7.85 -16.73
C LEU A 66 0.29 6.96 -17.98
N ARG A 67 1.45 6.44 -18.39
CA ARG A 67 1.61 5.61 -19.59
C ARG A 67 2.40 4.33 -19.28
N GLY A 68 2.18 3.28 -20.06
CA GLY A 68 2.98 2.05 -20.03
C GLY A 68 3.17 1.45 -18.63
N ASN A 69 4.44 1.27 -18.21
CA ASN A 69 4.79 0.67 -16.93
C ASN A 69 4.26 1.47 -15.72
N ALA A 70 4.12 2.79 -15.83
CA ALA A 70 3.59 3.61 -14.74
C ALA A 70 2.11 3.28 -14.42
N LEU A 71 1.33 2.82 -15.41
CA LEU A 71 -0.04 2.33 -15.18
C LEU A 71 -0.06 0.98 -14.47
N LYS A 72 0.88 0.09 -14.82
CA LYS A 72 1.06 -1.21 -14.16
C LYS A 72 1.46 -1.00 -12.70
N ASP A 73 2.43 -0.13 -12.45
CA ASP A 73 2.90 0.18 -11.10
C ASP A 73 1.77 0.79 -10.26
N ALA A 74 0.99 1.72 -10.83
CA ALA A 74 -0.19 2.26 -10.15
C ALA A 74 -1.22 1.18 -9.78
N LEU A 75 -1.43 0.16 -10.64
CA LEU A 75 -2.31 -0.96 -10.32
C LEU A 75 -1.74 -1.84 -9.20
N VAL A 76 -0.46 -2.17 -9.26
CA VAL A 76 0.23 -2.97 -8.23
C VAL A 76 0.17 -2.25 -6.88
N LEU A 77 0.42 -0.95 -6.85
CA LEU A 77 0.31 -0.13 -5.64
C LEU A 77 -1.10 -0.12 -5.07
N ARG A 78 -2.14 -0.05 -5.91
CA ARG A 78 -3.54 -0.11 -5.47
C ARG A 78 -3.92 -1.47 -4.91
N LEU A 79 -3.40 -2.56 -5.48
CA LEU A 79 -3.61 -3.91 -4.96
C LEU A 79 -2.96 -4.09 -3.60
N LEU A 80 -1.72 -3.61 -3.44
CA LEU A 80 -1.01 -3.62 -2.16
C LEU A 80 -1.74 -2.75 -1.12
N ALA A 81 -2.23 -1.58 -1.51
CA ALA A 81 -3.06 -0.73 -0.66
C ALA A 81 -4.34 -1.46 -0.21
N ALA A 82 -5.01 -2.18 -1.10
CA ALA A 82 -6.21 -2.94 -0.75
C ALA A 82 -5.92 -4.08 0.24
N GLU A 83 -4.82 -4.82 0.06
CA GLU A 83 -4.39 -5.84 1.02
C GLU A 83 -4.14 -5.24 2.40
N ARG A 84 -3.40 -4.13 2.47
CA ARG A 84 -3.12 -3.44 3.74
C ARG A 84 -4.36 -2.86 4.38
N LEU A 85 -5.31 -2.37 3.58
CA LEU A 85 -6.60 -1.89 4.07
C LEU A 85 -7.36 -3.02 4.76
N VAL A 86 -7.47 -4.17 4.10
CA VAL A 86 -8.13 -5.36 4.68
C VAL A 86 -7.43 -5.78 5.98
N ARG A 87 -6.10 -5.90 5.96
CA ARG A 87 -5.33 -6.27 7.16
C ARG A 87 -5.50 -5.26 8.30
N GLY A 88 -5.46 -3.96 8.01
CA GLY A 88 -5.68 -2.89 8.98
C GLY A 88 -7.08 -2.94 9.59
N LEU A 89 -8.12 -3.15 8.76
CA LEU A 89 -9.49 -3.32 9.24
C LEU A 89 -9.65 -4.55 10.14
N LEU A 90 -9.02 -5.68 9.78
CA LEU A 90 -9.03 -6.89 10.60
C LEU A 90 -8.35 -6.66 11.96
N LEU A 91 -7.22 -5.94 12.00
CA LEU A 91 -6.52 -5.60 13.25
C LEU A 91 -7.35 -4.65 14.12
N VAL A 92 -7.99 -3.64 13.53
CA VAL A 92 -8.90 -2.74 14.26
C VAL A 92 -10.10 -3.50 14.81
N ALA A 93 -10.69 -4.40 14.02
CA ALA A 93 -11.78 -5.26 14.46
C ALA A 93 -11.34 -6.20 15.59
N LEU A 94 -10.14 -6.76 15.52
CA LEU A 94 -9.54 -7.58 16.58
C LEU A 94 -9.35 -6.76 17.86
N ALA A 95 -8.76 -5.56 17.79
CA ALA A 95 -8.58 -4.68 18.94
C ALA A 95 -9.92 -4.29 19.58
N TYR A 96 -10.92 -3.98 18.75
CA TYR A 96 -12.29 -3.72 19.21
C TYR A 96 -12.91 -4.95 19.88
N GLY A 97 -12.69 -6.14 19.33
CA GLY A 97 -13.07 -7.41 19.93
C GLY A 97 -12.45 -7.58 21.32
N ILE A 98 -11.13 -7.41 21.44
CA ILE A 98 -10.41 -7.51 22.71
C ILE A 98 -10.97 -6.51 23.73
N TYR A 99 -11.15 -5.24 23.36
CA TYR A 99 -11.73 -4.21 24.23
C TYR A 99 -13.16 -4.56 24.68
N ARG A 100 -13.98 -5.09 23.77
CA ARG A 100 -15.37 -5.46 24.06
C ARG A 100 -15.49 -6.72 24.93
N PHE A 101 -14.58 -7.68 24.75
CA PHE A 101 -14.51 -8.91 25.55
C PHE A 101 -13.89 -8.70 26.92
N ASP A 102 -12.94 -7.77 27.08
CA ASP A 102 -12.44 -7.34 28.39
C ASP A 102 -13.59 -6.77 29.26
N GLY A 103 -14.49 -5.98 28.67
CA GLY A 103 -15.73 -5.55 29.33
C GLY A 103 -16.74 -6.67 29.64
N ALA A 104 -16.58 -7.88 29.07
CA ALA A 104 -17.46 -9.04 29.28
C ALA A 104 -16.86 -10.10 30.24
N ARG A 105 -15.65 -9.90 30.78
CA ARG A 105 -15.04 -10.84 31.74
C ARG A 105 -15.83 -10.98 33.03
N HIS A 106 -16.51 -9.92 33.50
CA HIS A 106 -17.41 -10.02 34.66
C HIS A 106 -18.57 -11.01 34.46
N SER A 107 -19.02 -11.23 33.21
CA SER A 107 -20.03 -12.26 32.91
C SER A 107 -19.43 -13.64 32.71
N LEU A 108 -18.20 -13.74 32.17
CA LEU A 108 -17.53 -15.03 32.00
C LEU A 108 -17.02 -15.61 33.32
N ASP A 109 -16.51 -14.80 34.26
CA ASP A 109 -16.10 -15.28 35.59
C ASP A 109 -17.28 -15.90 36.35
N ARG A 110 -18.48 -15.32 36.24
CA ARG A 110 -19.69 -15.91 36.84
C ARG A 110 -20.08 -17.23 36.20
N VAL A 111 -20.07 -17.30 34.87
CA VAL A 111 -20.42 -18.53 34.13
C VAL A 111 -19.36 -19.62 34.36
N ILE A 112 -18.07 -19.28 34.36
CA ILE A 112 -16.99 -20.22 34.64
C ILE A 112 -17.10 -20.73 36.08
N GLN A 113 -17.33 -19.87 37.08
CA GLN A 113 -17.48 -20.32 38.48
C GLN A 113 -18.77 -21.12 38.74
N GLU A 114 -19.84 -20.87 37.98
CA GLU A 114 -21.13 -21.55 38.15
C GLU A 114 -21.16 -22.91 37.43
N TYR A 115 -20.48 -23.05 36.28
CA TYR A 115 -20.52 -24.27 35.46
C TYR A 115 -19.28 -25.18 35.57
N LEU A 116 -18.08 -24.69 35.95
CA LEU A 116 -16.91 -25.56 36.21
C LEU A 116 -17.15 -26.62 37.30
N PRO A 117 -17.75 -26.32 38.47
CA PRO A 117 -17.93 -27.31 39.52
C PRO A 117 -18.91 -28.43 39.12
N LEU A 118 -19.77 -28.19 38.14
CA LEU A 118 -20.72 -29.19 37.62
C LEU A 118 -20.10 -30.12 36.57
N LEU A 119 -19.01 -29.71 35.91
CA LEU A 119 -18.32 -30.48 34.86
C LEU A 119 -17.13 -31.31 35.39
N ARG A 120 -16.55 -30.94 36.53
CA ARG A 120 -15.46 -31.70 37.19
C ARG A 120 -15.78 -33.19 37.42
N PRO A 121 -16.97 -33.59 37.91
CA PRO A 121 -17.29 -35.00 38.15
C PRO A 121 -17.40 -35.83 36.87
N VAL A 122 -17.67 -35.18 35.72
CA VAL A 122 -17.84 -35.84 34.42
C VAL A 122 -16.49 -36.04 33.73
N ALA A 123 -15.57 -35.08 33.86
CA ALA A 123 -14.21 -35.16 33.33
C ALA A 123 -13.36 -36.23 34.06
N ASP A 124 -13.46 -36.31 35.39
CA ASP A 124 -12.73 -37.30 36.20
C ASP A 124 -13.15 -38.75 35.86
N ARG A 125 -14.42 -38.97 35.48
CA ARG A 125 -14.89 -40.29 35.04
C ARG A 125 -14.46 -40.68 33.62
N LEU A 126 -14.05 -39.70 32.82
CA LEU A 126 -13.61 -39.91 31.44
C LEU A 126 -12.08 -39.98 31.30
N GLY A 127 -11.32 -39.76 32.39
CA GLY A 127 -9.86 -39.84 32.39
C GLY A 127 -9.19 -38.77 31.51
N ILE A 128 -9.89 -37.67 31.24
CA ILE A 128 -9.37 -36.55 30.46
C ILE A 128 -8.68 -35.60 31.43
N ASP A 129 -7.35 -35.64 31.42
CA ASP A 129 -6.49 -34.75 32.21
C ASP A 129 -6.56 -33.32 31.61
N LEU A 130 -7.52 -32.54 32.09
CA LEU A 130 -7.79 -31.17 31.62
C LEU A 130 -6.68 -30.18 32.01
N GLU A 131 -5.74 -30.57 32.88
CA GLU A 131 -4.62 -29.74 33.33
C GLU A 131 -3.49 -29.64 32.29
N ASP A 132 -3.43 -30.55 31.31
CA ASP A 132 -2.30 -30.66 30.37
C ASP A 132 -2.66 -30.48 28.88
N THR A 133 -3.94 -30.24 28.56
CA THR A 133 -4.33 -29.92 27.19
C THR A 133 -4.18 -28.41 26.92
N GLY A 134 -3.23 -28.07 26.04
CA GLY A 134 -2.83 -26.70 25.65
C GLY A 134 -3.94 -25.67 25.36
N PRO A 135 -5.15 -26.02 24.88
CA PRO A 135 -6.22 -25.04 24.71
C PRO A 135 -6.72 -24.44 26.04
N VAL A 136 -6.79 -25.23 27.12
CA VAL A 136 -7.26 -24.74 28.43
C VAL A 136 -6.23 -23.82 29.07
N LYS A 137 -4.94 -24.17 28.98
CA LYS A 137 -3.83 -23.29 29.43
C LYS A 137 -3.75 -21.99 28.64
N LEU A 138 -3.95 -22.02 27.32
CA LEU A 138 -3.98 -20.79 26.50
C LEU A 138 -5.18 -19.90 26.84
N ILE A 139 -6.32 -20.52 27.16
CA ILE A 139 -7.51 -19.82 27.64
C ILE A 139 -7.26 -19.27 29.05
N GLU A 140 -6.61 -20.02 29.94
CA GLU A 140 -6.30 -19.65 31.32
C GLU A 140 -5.18 -18.60 31.43
N GLU A 141 -4.17 -18.62 30.56
CA GLU A 141 -3.17 -17.55 30.37
C GLU A 141 -3.80 -16.30 29.77
N ALA A 142 -4.68 -16.45 28.77
CA ALA A 142 -5.45 -15.32 28.22
C ALA A 142 -6.43 -14.72 29.25
N LEU A 143 -6.94 -15.54 30.18
CA LEU A 143 -7.83 -15.14 31.27
C LEU A 143 -7.08 -14.56 32.48
N SER A 144 -5.89 -15.05 32.80
CA SER A 144 -5.04 -14.61 33.93
C SER A 144 -4.09 -13.46 33.59
N ALA A 145 -3.94 -13.11 32.31
CA ALA A 145 -3.27 -11.89 31.89
C ALA A 145 -3.90 -10.68 32.59
N ARG A 146 -3.10 -9.96 33.41
CA ARG A 146 -3.56 -8.78 34.17
C ARG A 146 -4.27 -7.81 33.22
N HIS A 147 -5.41 -7.27 33.66
CA HIS A 147 -6.26 -6.32 32.91
C HIS A 147 -5.46 -5.20 32.21
N SER A 148 -4.38 -4.69 32.83
CA SER A 148 -3.48 -3.71 32.22
C SER A 148 -2.73 -4.21 30.99
N THR A 149 -2.35 -5.50 30.95
CA THR A 149 -1.60 -6.14 29.86
C THR A 149 -2.49 -6.34 28.64
N LEU A 150 -3.74 -6.76 28.83
CA LEU A 150 -4.69 -6.96 27.73
C LEU A 150 -5.08 -5.63 27.08
N LEU A 151 -5.24 -4.57 27.88
CA LEU A 151 -5.52 -3.23 27.39
C LEU A 151 -4.30 -2.66 26.63
N LEU A 152 -3.08 -2.89 27.12
CA LEU A 152 -1.83 -2.55 26.40
C LEU A 152 -1.71 -3.30 25.07
N VAL A 153 -2.04 -4.60 25.04
CA VAL A 153 -2.03 -5.40 23.80
C VAL A 153 -3.09 -4.87 22.82
N ALA A 154 -4.32 -4.61 23.29
CA ALA A 154 -5.38 -4.05 22.46
C ALA A 154 -4.96 -2.69 21.87
N LEU A 155 -4.34 -1.83 22.68
CA LEU A 155 -3.82 -0.53 22.23
C LEU A 155 -2.71 -0.69 21.19
N GLY A 156 -1.78 -1.63 21.38
CA GLY A 156 -0.72 -1.93 20.42
C GLY A 156 -1.26 -2.46 19.08
N VAL A 157 -2.22 -3.40 19.13
CA VAL A 157 -2.90 -3.94 17.93
C VAL A 157 -3.68 -2.83 17.22
N LEU A 158 -4.37 -1.97 17.96
CA LEU A 158 -5.10 -0.83 17.40
C LEU A 158 -4.14 0.16 16.72
N ALA A 159 -3.05 0.54 17.40
CA ALA A 159 -2.05 1.46 16.85
C ALA A 159 -1.44 0.91 15.55
N TYR A 160 -1.10 -0.38 15.52
CA TYR A 160 -0.58 -1.04 14.32
C TYR A 160 -1.64 -1.14 13.20
N GLY A 161 -2.91 -1.42 13.55
CA GLY A 161 -4.03 -1.40 12.62
C GLY A 161 -4.22 -0.02 11.98
N VAL A 162 -4.20 1.05 12.78
CA VAL A 162 -4.27 2.43 12.29
C VAL A 162 -3.09 2.74 11.36
N LEU A 163 -1.87 2.33 11.73
CA LEU A 163 -0.68 2.52 10.91
C LEU A 163 -0.82 1.88 9.53
N GLN A 164 -1.36 0.65 9.46
CA GLN A 164 -1.64 -0.05 8.20
C GLN A 164 -2.70 0.67 7.36
N LEU A 165 -3.75 1.23 7.98
CA LEU A 165 -4.78 2.01 7.27
C LEU A 165 -4.24 3.33 6.72
N VAL A 166 -3.38 4.00 7.49
CA VAL A 166 -2.68 5.21 7.07
C VAL A 166 -1.75 4.89 5.88
N GLU A 167 -0.99 3.80 5.95
CA GLU A 167 -0.15 3.34 4.83
C GLU A 167 -0.98 3.00 3.59
N ALA A 168 -2.07 2.24 3.75
CA ALA A 168 -2.99 1.89 2.68
C ALA A 168 -3.54 3.13 1.96
N THR A 169 -3.93 4.14 2.73
CA THR A 169 -4.43 5.41 2.20
C THR A 169 -3.35 6.15 1.40
N GLY A 170 -2.13 6.21 1.91
CA GLY A 170 -1.02 6.86 1.22
C GLY A 170 -0.62 6.16 -0.08
N LEU A 171 -0.60 4.82 -0.08
CA LEU A 171 -0.36 4.00 -1.27
C LEU A 171 -1.48 4.13 -2.31
N TRP A 172 -2.73 4.14 -1.87
CA TRP A 172 -3.90 4.29 -2.75
C TRP A 172 -3.89 5.63 -3.49
N LEU A 173 -3.55 6.70 -2.76
CA LEU A 173 -3.42 8.04 -3.32
C LEU A 173 -2.11 8.26 -4.09
N MET A 174 -1.19 7.27 -4.09
CA MET A 174 0.15 7.36 -4.66
C MET A 174 0.89 8.61 -4.17
N LYS A 175 0.76 8.93 -2.88
CA LYS A 175 1.39 10.09 -2.24
C LYS A 175 2.61 9.64 -1.44
N ARG A 176 3.68 10.45 -1.50
CA ARG A 176 4.96 10.18 -0.82
C ARG A 176 4.86 10.03 0.70
N TRP A 177 3.84 10.64 1.34
CA TRP A 177 3.65 10.46 2.77
C TRP A 177 3.30 9.01 3.14
N GLY A 178 2.63 8.27 2.25
CA GLY A 178 2.36 6.85 2.44
C GLY A 178 3.64 6.02 2.51
N GLU A 179 4.66 6.42 1.75
CA GLU A 179 5.96 5.76 1.74
C GLU A 179 6.73 6.04 3.04
N TYR A 180 6.63 7.25 3.61
CA TYR A 180 7.19 7.53 4.94
C TYR A 180 6.53 6.66 6.02
N VAL A 181 5.21 6.51 5.95
CA VAL A 181 4.45 5.66 6.89
C VAL A 181 4.86 4.19 6.74
N ALA A 182 5.07 3.71 5.52
CA ALA A 182 5.57 2.35 5.27
C ALA A 182 6.92 2.09 5.95
N VAL A 183 7.86 3.03 5.85
CA VAL A 183 9.18 2.95 6.50
C VAL A 183 9.03 2.97 8.02
N VAL A 184 8.21 3.87 8.57
CA VAL A 184 7.94 3.92 10.02
C VAL A 184 7.34 2.60 10.51
N GLY A 185 6.38 2.04 9.77
CA GLY A 185 5.74 0.77 10.13
C GLY A 185 6.65 -0.44 10.09
N THR A 186 7.56 -0.52 9.12
CA THR A 186 8.59 -1.56 9.10
C THR A 186 9.65 -1.35 10.19
N SER A 187 9.91 -0.11 10.57
CA SER A 187 10.92 0.22 11.59
C SER A 187 10.42 0.07 13.02
N VAL A 188 9.10 0.05 13.25
CA VAL A 188 8.51 0.06 14.60
C VAL A 188 8.85 -1.18 15.43
N PHE A 189 9.13 -2.31 14.77
CA PHE A 189 9.48 -3.58 15.42
C PHE A 189 10.99 -3.70 15.72
N ILE A 190 11.84 -2.88 15.08
CA ILE A 190 13.30 -2.96 15.25
C ILE A 190 13.73 -2.70 16.71
N PRO A 191 13.24 -1.66 17.41
CA PRO A 191 13.67 -1.40 18.79
C PRO A 191 13.31 -2.56 19.74
N LEU A 192 12.15 -3.17 19.54
CA LEU A 192 11.71 -4.33 20.33
C LEU A 192 12.60 -5.55 20.06
N GLU A 193 12.88 -5.84 18.79
CA GLU A 193 13.75 -6.95 18.39
C GLU A 193 15.19 -6.77 18.90
N VAL A 194 15.73 -5.55 18.85
CA VAL A 194 17.06 -5.22 19.39
C VAL A 194 17.08 -5.40 20.91
N TYR A 195 16.06 -4.91 21.63
CA TYR A 195 15.97 -5.09 23.08
C TYR A 195 15.94 -6.58 23.47
N GLU A 196 15.15 -7.38 22.77
CA GLU A 196 15.08 -8.82 23.01
C GLU A 196 16.39 -9.55 22.68
N LEU A 197 17.09 -9.16 21.62
CA LEU A 197 18.39 -9.73 21.24
C LEU A 197 19.48 -9.42 22.27
N LEU A 198 19.43 -8.26 22.93
CA LEU A 198 20.35 -7.92 24.02
C LEU A 198 20.16 -8.81 25.26
N HIS A 199 18.94 -9.33 25.48
CA HIS A 199 18.62 -10.18 26.63
C HIS A 199 18.70 -11.68 26.32
N THR A 200 18.31 -12.10 25.10
CA THR A 200 18.31 -13.51 24.71
C THR A 200 18.56 -13.65 23.22
N VAL A 201 19.73 -14.17 22.86
CA VAL A 201 20.11 -14.41 21.47
C VAL A 201 19.58 -15.76 21.04
N THR A 202 18.62 -15.77 20.11
CA THR A 202 18.18 -16.98 19.42
C THR A 202 18.33 -16.82 17.90
N PRO A 203 18.62 -17.90 17.14
CA PRO A 203 18.78 -17.83 15.68
C PRO A 203 17.53 -17.27 14.98
N LEU A 204 16.34 -17.58 15.50
CA LEU A 204 15.07 -17.06 15.00
C LEU A 204 14.96 -15.54 15.14
N LYS A 205 15.37 -14.98 16.29
CA LYS A 205 15.35 -13.53 16.54
C LYS A 205 16.36 -12.78 15.67
N VAL A 206 17.55 -13.35 15.47
CA VAL A 206 18.55 -12.80 14.55
C VAL A 206 18.02 -12.79 13.12
N GLY A 207 17.38 -13.88 12.68
CA GLY A 207 16.76 -13.97 11.36
C GLY A 207 15.65 -12.93 11.14
N ALA A 208 14.78 -12.74 12.14
CA ALA A 208 13.72 -11.72 12.10
C ALA A 208 14.30 -10.30 11.98
N LEU A 209 15.31 -9.96 12.79
CA LEU A 209 15.97 -8.65 12.72
C LEU A 209 16.62 -8.41 11.35
N LEU A 210 17.31 -9.40 10.79
CA LEU A 210 17.93 -9.28 9.47
C LEU A 210 16.89 -9.09 8.37
N LEU A 211 15.76 -9.79 8.45
CA LEU A 211 14.66 -9.64 7.51
C LEU A 211 14.03 -8.24 7.58
N ASN A 212 13.77 -7.74 8.78
CA ASN A 212 13.24 -6.38 8.97
C ASN A 212 14.23 -5.32 8.50
N LEU A 213 15.52 -5.46 8.83
CA LEU A 213 16.56 -4.56 8.33
C LEU A 213 16.65 -4.58 6.81
N PHE A 214 16.60 -5.78 6.20
CA PHE A 214 16.56 -5.94 4.76
C PHE A 214 15.33 -5.26 4.15
N ALA A 215 14.14 -5.44 4.73
CA ALA A 215 12.91 -4.80 4.25
C ALA A 215 13.01 -3.27 4.31
N VAL A 216 13.54 -2.71 5.40
CA VAL A 216 13.75 -1.26 5.56
C VAL A 216 14.78 -0.74 4.53
N VAL A 217 15.93 -1.39 4.41
CA VAL A 217 16.96 -1.01 3.42
C VAL A 217 16.43 -1.12 2.00
N TYR A 218 15.69 -2.18 1.69
CA TYR A 218 15.06 -2.38 0.39
C TYR A 218 14.00 -1.31 0.10
N LEU A 219 13.19 -0.90 1.09
CA LEU A 219 12.22 0.18 0.93
C LEU A 219 12.93 1.53 0.69
N LEU A 220 13.96 1.84 1.48
CA LEU A 220 14.77 3.05 1.31
C LEU A 220 15.41 3.09 -0.09
N TRP A 221 15.95 1.96 -0.56
CA TRP A 221 16.61 1.84 -1.86
C TRP A 221 15.63 1.86 -3.05
N SER A 222 14.54 1.07 -2.98
CA SER A 222 13.60 0.88 -4.11
C SER A 222 12.64 2.06 -4.28
N LYS A 223 12.26 2.74 -3.19
CA LYS A 223 11.30 3.84 -3.22
C LYS A 223 11.93 5.24 -3.32
N ARG A 224 13.26 5.32 -3.47
CA ARG A 224 14.02 6.59 -3.65
C ARG A 224 13.64 7.66 -2.61
N LEU A 225 13.28 7.23 -1.39
CA LEU A 225 12.95 8.12 -0.29
C LEU A 225 14.23 8.78 0.24
N PHE A 226 14.12 10.01 0.76
CA PHE A 226 15.24 10.78 1.33
C PHE A 226 16.38 11.15 0.36
N GLY A 227 16.09 11.41 -0.91
CA GLY A 227 17.06 12.03 -1.82
C GLY A 227 18.19 11.12 -2.32
N LEU A 228 18.21 9.84 -1.90
CA LEU A 228 19.21 8.83 -2.29
C LEU A 228 19.26 8.52 -3.80
N ARG A 229 18.37 9.11 -4.60
CA ARG A 229 18.32 8.99 -6.06
C ARG A 229 17.62 10.16 -6.77
N GLY A 230 17.80 11.39 -6.26
CA GLY A 230 17.28 12.63 -6.88
C GLY A 230 15.91 13.11 -6.38
N GLY A 231 15.33 12.47 -5.36
CA GLY A 231 14.21 13.02 -4.59
C GLY A 231 12.93 13.31 -5.39
N LYS A 232 12.25 14.42 -5.07
CA LYS A 232 11.00 14.86 -5.74
C LYS A 232 11.21 15.09 -7.23
N GLU A 233 12.35 15.70 -7.55
CA GLU A 233 12.69 16.18 -8.89
C GLU A 233 12.92 15.03 -9.86
N ALA A 234 13.60 13.95 -9.43
CA ALA A 234 13.77 12.77 -10.28
C ALA A 234 12.45 12.03 -10.56
N PHE A 235 11.52 12.02 -9.60
CA PHE A 235 10.20 11.40 -9.78
C PHE A 235 9.29 12.23 -10.70
N GLU A 236 9.31 13.56 -10.56
CA GLU A 236 8.62 14.47 -11.46
C GLU A 236 9.24 14.38 -12.86
N ALA A 237 10.56 14.40 -12.98
CA ALA A 237 11.28 14.23 -14.25
C ALA A 237 10.98 12.91 -14.96
N GLU A 238 10.78 11.80 -14.23
CA GLU A 238 10.40 10.51 -14.83
C GLU A 238 8.95 10.51 -15.36
N ARG A 239 8.03 11.24 -14.70
CA ARG A 239 6.66 11.45 -15.21
C ARG A 239 6.61 12.43 -16.38
N HIS A 240 7.42 13.48 -16.33
CA HIS A 240 7.57 14.51 -17.37
C HIS A 240 8.23 13.91 -18.62
N GLY A 241 9.35 13.20 -18.48
CA GLY A 241 10.02 12.49 -19.57
C GLY A 241 9.19 11.37 -20.21
N ALA A 242 8.18 10.84 -19.51
CA ALA A 242 7.20 9.89 -20.07
C ALA A 242 6.00 10.57 -20.77
N SER A 243 5.85 11.90 -20.66
CA SER A 243 4.78 12.66 -21.30
C SER A 243 5.02 12.75 -22.81
N LEU A 244 4.02 12.37 -23.61
CA LEU A 244 4.11 12.44 -25.07
C LEU A 244 4.44 13.85 -25.56
N LEU A 245 3.83 14.88 -24.95
CA LEU A 245 4.03 16.28 -25.32
C LEU A 245 5.49 16.72 -25.18
N GLU A 246 6.18 16.24 -24.16
CA GLU A 246 7.57 16.62 -23.90
C GLU A 246 8.53 15.92 -24.86
N VAL A 247 8.26 14.66 -25.21
CA VAL A 247 9.00 13.92 -26.26
C VAL A 247 8.82 14.61 -27.62
N GLU A 248 7.60 14.98 -27.97
CA GLU A 248 7.32 15.70 -29.22
C GLU A 248 8.00 17.08 -29.21
N ARG A 249 7.93 17.82 -28.10
CA ARG A 249 8.63 19.11 -27.93
C ARG A 249 10.15 18.98 -28.04
N ALA A 250 10.75 17.96 -27.42
CA ALA A 250 12.18 17.69 -27.54
C ALA A 250 12.59 17.35 -28.98
N GLY A 251 11.72 16.62 -29.70
CA GLY A 251 11.91 16.35 -31.13
C GLY A 251 11.87 17.61 -32.02
N LEU A 252 11.17 18.67 -31.60
CA LEU A 252 11.16 19.96 -32.32
C LEU A 252 12.46 20.75 -32.13
N VAL A 253 13.11 20.62 -30.96
CA VAL A 253 14.33 21.38 -30.61
C VAL A 253 15.58 20.80 -31.29
N GLY A 254 15.60 19.50 -31.62
CA GLY A 254 16.70 18.83 -32.31
C GLY A 254 18.02 18.79 -31.51
N PRO A 255 18.94 17.85 -31.79
CA PRO A 255 20.25 17.88 -31.16
C PRO A 255 20.99 19.14 -31.64
N ARG A 256 21.38 20.02 -30.70
CA ARG A 256 22.37 21.07 -31.00
C ARG A 256 23.63 20.39 -31.50
N ARG A 257 23.88 20.45 -32.82
CA ARG A 257 25.16 20.05 -33.41
C ARG A 257 26.22 21.00 -32.86
N SER A 258 27.02 20.52 -31.91
CA SER A 258 28.32 21.11 -31.55
C SER A 258 29.37 20.67 -32.57
#